data_AF-A0A8B6Y0S8-F1
#
_entry.id   AF-A0A8B6Y0S8-F1
#
_cell.length_a   1.000
_cell.length_b   1.000
_cell.length_c   1.000
_cell.angle_alpha   90.00
_cell.angle_beta   90.00
_cell.angle_gamma   90.00
#
_symmetry.space_group_name_H-M   'P 1'
#
loop_
_entity.id
_entity.type
_entity.pdbx_description
1 polymer ?
#
loop_
_entity_poly.entity_id
_entity_poly.type
_entity_poly.pdbx_seq_one_letter_code
_entity_poly.pdbx_strand_id
1 'polypeptide(L)'
;MKHVEIDGACQRRGHTSLNGFIIKKDEEIQKVIQQMKQQEISFKEDAIKQVNEKTVTQEKKIQALILFHDTFFKKLKDLSNELHTIKEEKEAISGQIVFFINFIKSSLINVKAMFLNEVKETDRRSQILVKQYAKEIEVRKHLHNQLIELRGNIRVFCRVRPVIKEDGDNSKNVITFDSDDSSIIKVEHKLVKRLFKMDKVFNGSTSQAEIFSDVESLVTSCLDGYNVCIFAYGQTGSGKTYTMEVF
;
A
#
# COMPACT_ATOMS: atom_id res chain seq x y z
N MET A 1 -146.55 -16.09 -15.99
CA MET A 1 -147.95 -15.94 -15.56
C MET A 1 -148.32 -14.47 -15.67
N LYS A 2 -149.34 -14.17 -16.50
CA LYS A 2 -150.36 -13.09 -16.45
C LYS A 2 -149.93 -11.70 -15.92
N HIS A 3 -149.90 -10.67 -16.79
CA HIS A 3 -150.94 -9.61 -16.96
C HIS A 3 -150.95 -8.59 -15.79
N VAL A 4 -150.98 -7.26 -15.94
CA VAL A 4 -151.76 -6.34 -16.80
C VAL A 4 -151.06 -4.96 -16.84
N GLU A 5 -151.19 -4.28 -17.99
CA GLU A 5 -151.26 -2.84 -18.37
C GLU A 5 -151.15 -1.75 -17.27
N ILE A 6 -150.70 -0.51 -17.55
CA ILE A 6 -151.42 0.54 -18.29
C ILE A 6 -150.48 1.52 -19.01
N ASP A 7 -150.87 1.86 -20.24
CA ASP A 7 -150.34 2.86 -21.18
C ASP A 7 -150.37 4.31 -20.69
N GLY A 8 -149.48 5.13 -21.26
CA GLY A 8 -149.51 6.58 -21.17
C GLY A 8 -148.34 7.25 -21.89
N ALA A 9 -148.43 7.32 -23.21
CA ALA A 9 -147.44 7.86 -24.14
C ALA A 9 -147.03 9.33 -23.85
N CYS A 10 -145.74 9.66 -23.99
CA CYS A 10 -145.27 10.72 -24.89
C CYS A 10 -143.73 10.76 -25.01
N GLN A 11 -143.24 10.81 -26.27
CA GLN A 11 -141.91 11.28 -26.70
C GLN A 11 -140.66 10.45 -26.37
N ARG A 12 -139.67 10.30 -27.25
CA ARG A 12 -139.49 10.48 -28.70
C ARG A 12 -138.07 9.93 -28.97
N ARG A 13 -137.91 9.11 -30.02
CA ARG A 13 -136.70 8.90 -30.87
C ARG A 13 -135.39 9.52 -30.35
N GLY A 14 -134.46 8.73 -29.81
CA GLY A 14 -133.12 9.23 -29.41
C GLY A 14 -132.08 8.22 -28.89
N HIS A 15 -132.39 6.92 -28.79
CA HIS A 15 -131.52 5.97 -28.06
C HIS A 15 -130.59 5.08 -28.92
N THR A 16 -130.78 4.98 -30.23
CA THR A 16 -129.99 4.07 -31.09
C THR A 16 -128.77 4.71 -31.76
N SER A 17 -128.56 6.03 -31.65
CA SER A 17 -127.36 6.74 -32.14
C SER A 17 -126.32 7.04 -31.04
N LEU A 18 -126.70 6.97 -29.76
CA LEU A 18 -125.81 7.27 -28.63
C LEU A 18 -124.85 6.11 -28.32
N ASN A 19 -125.30 4.86 -28.37
CA ASN A 19 -124.47 3.69 -28.00
C ASN A 19 -123.29 3.46 -28.96
N GLY A 20 -123.44 3.75 -30.25
CA GLY A 20 -122.31 3.69 -31.20
C GLY A 20 -121.30 4.83 -31.02
N PHE A 21 -121.74 5.95 -30.43
CA PHE A 21 -120.88 7.10 -30.14
C PHE A 21 -120.09 6.89 -28.84
N ILE A 22 -120.70 6.25 -27.84
CA ILE A 22 -120.06 5.89 -26.58
C ILE A 22 -118.95 4.86 -26.82
N ILE A 23 -119.19 3.80 -27.61
CA ILE A 23 -118.17 2.79 -27.93
C ILE A 23 -116.98 3.40 -28.69
N LYS A 24 -117.22 4.30 -29.64
CA LYS A 24 -116.13 5.00 -30.36
C LYS A 24 -115.34 5.94 -29.45
N LYS A 25 -116.02 6.60 -28.50
CA LYS A 25 -115.36 7.48 -27.53
C LYS A 25 -114.58 6.69 -26.47
N ASP A 26 -115.06 5.53 -26.05
CA ASP A 26 -114.33 4.62 -25.17
C ASP A 26 -113.08 4.03 -25.86
N GLU A 27 -113.16 3.71 -27.17
CA GLU A 27 -111.99 3.33 -27.96
C GLU A 27 -110.97 4.47 -28.13
N GLU A 28 -111.43 5.72 -28.27
CA GLU A 28 -110.54 6.89 -28.29
C GLU A 28 -109.87 7.11 -26.92
N ILE A 29 -110.61 6.98 -25.81
CA ILE A 29 -110.08 7.11 -24.45
C ILE A 29 -109.06 6.00 -24.16
N GLN A 30 -109.34 4.76 -24.54
CA GLN A 30 -108.37 3.65 -24.38
C GLN A 30 -107.10 3.89 -25.20
N LYS A 31 -107.22 4.41 -26.43
CA LYS A 31 -106.04 4.79 -27.25
C LYS A 31 -105.22 5.90 -26.60
N VAL A 32 -105.85 6.92 -26.03
CA VAL A 32 -105.15 8.02 -25.34
C VAL A 32 -104.48 7.52 -24.06
N ILE A 33 -105.16 6.69 -23.26
CA ILE A 33 -104.57 6.07 -22.06
C ILE A 33 -103.38 5.18 -22.44
N GLN A 34 -103.48 4.43 -23.53
CA GLN A 34 -102.40 3.59 -24.02
C GLN A 34 -101.22 4.42 -24.53
N GLN A 35 -101.47 5.55 -25.22
CA GLN A 35 -100.42 6.49 -25.63
C GLN A 35 -99.74 7.17 -24.43
N MET A 36 -100.50 7.62 -23.43
CA MET A 36 -99.91 8.23 -22.22
C MET A 36 -99.08 7.23 -21.43
N LYS A 37 -99.55 5.97 -21.29
CA LYS A 37 -98.76 4.89 -20.69
C LYS A 37 -97.50 4.61 -21.50
N GLN A 38 -97.57 4.60 -22.83
CA GLN A 38 -96.41 4.37 -23.70
C GLN A 38 -95.37 5.49 -23.53
N GLN A 39 -95.80 6.75 -23.43
CA GLN A 39 -94.94 7.90 -23.20
C GLN A 39 -94.32 7.92 -21.79
N GLU A 40 -95.10 7.53 -20.76
CA GLU A 40 -94.59 7.43 -19.40
C GLU A 40 -93.55 6.31 -19.27
N ILE A 41 -93.79 5.18 -19.95
CA ILE A 41 -92.82 4.07 -20.04
C ILE A 41 -91.57 4.53 -20.78
N SER A 42 -91.68 5.20 -21.93
CA SER A 42 -90.50 5.65 -22.68
C SER A 42 -89.68 6.68 -21.90
N PHE A 43 -90.35 7.61 -21.20
CA PHE A 43 -89.67 8.60 -20.38
C PHE A 43 -88.94 7.97 -19.18
N LYS A 44 -89.57 6.99 -18.51
CA LYS A 44 -88.93 6.23 -17.42
C LYS A 44 -87.78 5.37 -17.94
N GLU A 45 -87.91 4.75 -19.11
CA GLU A 45 -86.84 3.96 -19.74
C GLU A 45 -85.62 4.82 -20.10
N ASP A 46 -85.82 6.03 -20.61
CA ASP A 46 -84.72 6.95 -20.94
C ASP A 46 -84.03 7.50 -19.69
N ALA A 47 -84.78 7.82 -18.63
CA ALA A 47 -84.21 8.20 -17.34
C ALA A 47 -83.41 7.05 -16.71
N ILE A 48 -83.92 5.82 -16.79
CA ILE A 48 -83.22 4.61 -16.33
C ILE A 48 -81.94 4.39 -17.15
N LYS A 49 -81.97 4.53 -18.48
CA LYS A 49 -80.77 4.41 -19.32
C LYS A 49 -79.71 5.43 -18.95
N GLN A 50 -80.09 6.70 -18.75
CA GLN A 50 -79.14 7.76 -18.40
C GLN A 50 -78.49 7.54 -17.02
N VAL A 51 -79.27 7.07 -16.03
CA VAL A 51 -78.73 6.70 -14.72
C VAL A 51 -77.80 5.49 -14.84
N ASN A 52 -78.19 4.49 -15.63
CA ASN A 52 -77.40 3.26 -15.81
C ASN A 52 -76.07 3.51 -16.55
N GLU A 53 -76.05 4.43 -17.52
CA GLU A 53 -74.80 4.87 -18.16
C GLU A 53 -73.89 5.59 -17.16
N LYS A 54 -74.45 6.45 -16.31
CA LYS A 54 -73.69 7.15 -15.27
C LYS A 54 -73.12 6.18 -14.23
N THR A 55 -73.88 5.18 -13.78
CA THR A 55 -73.41 4.15 -12.84
C THR A 55 -72.32 3.29 -13.46
N VAL A 56 -72.49 2.81 -14.69
CA VAL A 56 -71.45 2.03 -15.41
C VAL A 56 -70.17 2.86 -15.60
N THR A 57 -70.28 4.15 -15.88
CA THR A 57 -69.11 5.03 -16.03
C THR A 57 -68.39 5.26 -14.70
N GLN A 58 -69.13 5.36 -13.59
CA GLN A 58 -68.56 5.47 -12.24
C GLN A 58 -67.91 4.16 -11.79
N GLU A 59 -68.53 3.00 -12.06
CA GLU A 59 -67.95 1.69 -11.77
C GLU A 59 -66.62 1.49 -12.49
N LYS A 60 -66.51 1.89 -13.77
CA LYS A 60 -65.24 1.87 -14.51
C LYS A 60 -64.15 2.74 -13.87
N LYS A 61 -64.51 3.91 -13.33
CA LYS A 61 -63.56 4.78 -12.60
C LYS A 61 -63.11 4.15 -11.29
N ILE A 62 -64.01 3.53 -10.55
CA ILE A 62 -63.70 2.81 -9.31
C ILE A 62 -62.76 1.63 -9.60
N GLN A 63 -63.04 0.86 -10.65
CA GLN A 63 -62.19 -0.27 -11.06
C GLN A 63 -60.78 0.20 -11.46
N ALA A 64 -60.67 1.29 -12.23
CA ALA A 64 -59.38 1.88 -12.58
C ALA A 64 -58.62 2.37 -11.33
N LEU A 65 -59.32 2.94 -10.35
CA LEU A 65 -58.73 3.40 -9.10
C LEU A 65 -58.23 2.24 -8.23
N ILE A 66 -58.98 1.14 -8.14
CA ILE A 66 -58.56 -0.07 -7.42
C ILE A 66 -57.30 -0.65 -8.07
N LEU A 67 -57.28 -0.75 -9.40
CA LEU A 67 -56.13 -1.27 -10.14
C LEU A 67 -54.87 -0.39 -9.95
N PHE A 68 -55.07 0.93 -9.90
CA PHE A 68 -54.01 1.89 -9.59
C PHE A 68 -53.49 1.73 -8.15
N HIS A 69 -54.40 1.57 -7.19
CA HIS A 69 -54.05 1.33 -5.80
C HIS A 69 -53.24 0.03 -5.66
N ASP A 70 -53.67 -1.07 -6.27
CA ASP A 70 -52.93 -2.35 -6.22
C ASP A 70 -51.52 -2.25 -6.83
N THR A 71 -51.39 -1.55 -7.96
CA THR A 71 -50.06 -1.30 -8.56
C THR A 71 -49.20 -0.39 -7.69
N PHE A 72 -49.79 0.61 -7.03
CA PHE A 72 -49.08 1.46 -6.09
C PHE A 72 -48.60 0.68 -4.85
N PHE A 73 -49.45 -0.18 -4.27
CA PHE A 73 -49.07 -1.03 -3.15
C PHE A 73 -47.99 -2.03 -3.50
N LYS A 74 -48.01 -2.58 -4.72
CA LYS A 74 -46.93 -3.43 -5.22
C LYS A 74 -45.60 -2.68 -5.27
N LYS A 75 -45.59 -1.46 -5.83
CA LYS A 75 -44.39 -0.60 -5.85
C LYS A 75 -43.90 -0.24 -4.45
N LEU A 76 -44.81 0.08 -3.52
CA LEU A 76 -44.43 0.35 -2.12
C LEU A 76 -43.80 -0.87 -1.45
N LYS A 77 -44.32 -2.06 -1.74
CA LYS A 77 -43.77 -3.32 -1.22
C LYS A 77 -42.39 -3.62 -1.80
N ASP A 78 -42.22 -3.46 -3.12
CA ASP A 78 -40.94 -3.65 -3.79
C ASP A 78 -39.89 -2.67 -3.25
N LEU A 79 -40.26 -1.39 -3.11
CA LEU A 79 -39.39 -0.36 -2.53
C LEU A 79 -39.04 -0.66 -1.06
N SER A 80 -40.00 -1.16 -0.28
CA SER A 80 -39.74 -1.56 1.11
C SER A 80 -38.73 -2.71 1.20
N ASN A 81 -38.79 -3.66 0.26
CA ASN A 81 -37.85 -4.79 0.22
C ASN A 81 -36.45 -4.31 -0.18
N GLU A 82 -36.34 -3.45 -1.20
CA GLU A 82 -35.06 -2.84 -1.59
C GLU A 82 -34.42 -2.06 -0.44
N LEU A 83 -35.22 -1.29 0.30
CA LEU A 83 -34.77 -0.54 1.48
C LEU A 83 -34.26 -1.48 2.58
N HIS A 84 -34.90 -2.64 2.76
CA HIS A 84 -34.47 -3.65 3.72
C HIS A 84 -33.12 -4.27 3.32
N THR A 85 -32.97 -4.68 2.05
CA THR A 85 -31.72 -5.24 1.52
C THR A 85 -30.56 -4.25 1.64
N ILE A 86 -30.78 -2.99 1.26
CA ILE A 86 -29.76 -1.93 1.39
C ILE A 86 -29.36 -1.72 2.85
N LYS A 87 -30.32 -1.83 3.78
CA LYS A 87 -30.03 -1.70 5.22
C LYS A 87 -29.16 -2.85 5.73
N GLU A 88 -29.43 -4.08 5.31
CA GLU A 88 -28.62 -5.25 5.67
C GLU A 88 -27.20 -5.16 5.09
N GLU A 89 -27.07 -4.78 3.82
CA GLU A 89 -25.76 -4.57 3.18
C GLU A 89 -24.94 -3.48 3.91
N LYS A 90 -25.60 -2.38 4.29
CA LYS A 90 -24.96 -1.32 5.08
C LYS A 90 -24.45 -1.84 6.42
N GLU A 91 -25.24 -2.64 7.13
CA GLU A 91 -24.84 -3.22 8.42
C GLU A 91 -23.67 -4.19 8.25
N ALA A 92 -23.69 -5.03 7.22
CA ALA A 92 -22.59 -5.95 6.90
C ALA A 92 -21.28 -5.20 6.59
N ILE A 93 -21.33 -4.18 5.72
CA ILE A 93 -20.18 -3.34 5.39
C ILE A 93 -19.66 -2.61 6.63
N SER A 94 -20.56 -2.06 7.45
CA SER A 94 -20.17 -1.39 8.69
C SER A 94 -19.46 -2.35 9.65
N GLY A 95 -19.90 -3.61 9.74
CA GLY A 95 -19.22 -4.64 10.54
C GLY A 95 -17.82 -4.96 10.01
N GLN A 96 -17.67 -5.09 8.69
CA GLN A 96 -16.37 -5.34 8.07
C GLN A 96 -15.38 -4.19 8.28
N ILE A 97 -15.85 -2.94 8.19
CA ILE A 97 -15.02 -1.75 8.45
C ILE A 97 -14.49 -1.76 9.89
N VAL A 98 -15.37 -2.04 10.87
CA VAL A 98 -14.96 -2.10 12.29
C VAL A 98 -13.94 -3.21 12.52
N PHE A 99 -14.14 -4.39 11.92
CA PHE A 99 -13.18 -5.49 11.99
C PHE A 99 -11.82 -5.08 11.41
N PHE A 100 -11.81 -4.49 10.21
CA PHE A 100 -10.58 -4.08 9.55
C PHE A 100 -9.83 -3.01 10.35
N ILE A 101 -10.52 -2.03 10.93
CA ILE A 101 -9.91 -1.02 11.81
C ILE A 101 -9.24 -1.69 13.01
N ASN A 102 -9.91 -2.66 13.65
CA ASN A 102 -9.35 -3.38 14.80
C ASN A 102 -8.16 -4.25 14.40
N PHE A 103 -8.21 -4.88 13.23
CA PHE A 103 -7.12 -5.66 12.67
C PHE A 103 -5.88 -4.80 12.38
N ILE A 104 -6.05 -3.65 11.72
CA ILE A 104 -4.97 -2.71 11.44
C ILE A 104 -4.37 -2.17 12.74
N LYS A 105 -5.20 -1.78 13.73
CA LYS A 105 -4.72 -1.35 15.04
C LYS A 105 -3.85 -2.41 15.72
N SER A 106 -4.33 -3.66 15.75
CA SER A 106 -3.61 -4.77 16.38
C SER A 106 -2.30 -5.07 15.66
N SER A 107 -2.33 -5.08 14.33
CA SER A 107 -1.14 -5.29 13.50
C SER A 107 -0.11 -4.16 13.69
N LEU A 108 -0.55 -2.91 13.78
CA LEU A 108 0.32 -1.76 14.01
C LEU A 108 0.99 -1.84 15.38
N ILE A 109 0.27 -2.25 16.43
CA ILE A 109 0.83 -2.46 17.77
C ILE A 109 1.91 -3.54 17.74
N ASN A 110 1.64 -4.67 17.09
CA ASN A 110 2.61 -5.77 16.97
C ASN A 110 3.87 -5.33 16.21
N VAL A 111 3.70 -4.67 15.06
CA VAL A 111 4.81 -4.16 14.26
C VAL A 111 5.63 -3.14 15.05
N LYS A 112 4.98 -2.21 15.77
CA LYS A 112 5.66 -1.25 16.64
C LYS A 112 6.47 -1.95 17.74
N ALA A 113 5.92 -2.99 18.37
CA ALA A 113 6.61 -3.76 19.41
C ALA A 113 7.83 -4.51 18.84
N MET A 114 7.68 -5.12 17.66
CA MET A 114 8.79 -5.80 16.97
C MET A 114 9.92 -4.84 16.64
N PHE A 115 9.62 -3.69 16.02
CA PHE A 115 10.63 -2.68 15.70
C PHE A 115 11.32 -2.13 16.96
N LEU A 116 10.57 -1.85 18.02
CA LEU A 116 11.16 -1.38 19.29
C LEU A 116 12.12 -2.40 19.90
N ASN A 117 11.80 -3.69 19.80
CA ASN A 117 12.69 -4.74 20.29
C ASN A 117 13.93 -4.87 19.40
N GLU A 118 13.78 -4.87 18.08
CA GLU A 118 14.92 -4.98 17.16
C GLU A 118 15.88 -3.80 17.30
N VAL A 119 15.36 -2.58 17.45
CA VAL A 119 16.18 -1.38 17.69
C VAL A 119 16.95 -1.51 19.00
N LYS A 120 16.31 -1.99 20.08
CA LYS A 120 16.98 -2.20 21.38
C LYS A 120 18.07 -3.26 21.31
N GLU A 121 17.81 -4.38 20.63
CA GLU A 121 18.79 -5.44 20.49
C GLU A 121 19.97 -5.02 19.60
N THR A 122 19.71 -4.26 18.54
CA THR A 122 20.75 -3.67 17.70
C THR A 122 21.63 -2.70 18.48
N ASP A 123 21.01 -1.81 19.28
CA ASP A 123 21.74 -0.88 20.15
C ASP A 123 22.61 -1.62 21.19
N ARG A 124 22.06 -2.67 21.83
CA ARG A 124 22.82 -3.53 22.74
C ARG A 124 24.02 -4.18 22.06
N ARG A 125 23.85 -4.75 20.87
CA ARG A 125 24.94 -5.36 20.10
C ARG A 125 26.01 -4.33 19.76
N SER A 126 25.61 -3.14 19.31
CA SER A 126 26.52 -2.03 19.02
C SER A 126 27.35 -1.64 20.25
N GLN A 127 26.70 -1.45 21.41
CA GLN A 127 27.39 -1.11 22.65
C GLN A 127 28.39 -2.19 23.10
N ILE A 128 28.04 -3.47 22.95
CA ILE A 128 28.94 -4.58 23.26
C ILE A 128 30.15 -4.57 22.32
N LEU A 129 29.93 -4.40 21.01
CA LEU A 129 31.00 -4.34 20.01
C LEU A 129 31.95 -3.18 20.27
N VAL A 130 31.43 -1.98 20.58
CA VAL A 130 32.27 -0.81 20.91
C VAL A 130 33.14 -1.09 22.14
N LYS A 131 32.57 -1.72 23.18
CA LYS A 131 33.33 -2.09 24.39
C LYS A 131 34.40 -3.14 24.12
N GLN A 132 34.09 -4.14 23.30
CA GLN A 132 35.05 -5.18 22.92
C GLN A 132 36.18 -4.60 22.07
N TYR A 133 35.83 -3.75 21.10
CA TYR A 133 36.80 -3.06 20.24
C TYR A 133 37.76 -2.17 21.05
N ALA A 134 37.25 -1.44 22.05
CA ALA A 134 38.09 -0.64 22.93
C ALA A 134 39.11 -1.49 23.71
N LYS A 135 38.67 -2.64 24.25
CA LYS A 135 39.56 -3.59 24.94
C LYS A 135 40.61 -4.18 23.98
N GLU A 136 40.19 -4.54 22.77
CA GLU A 136 41.09 -5.10 21.77
C GLU A 136 42.16 -4.08 21.33
N ILE A 137 41.79 -2.80 21.18
CA ILE A 137 42.77 -1.73 20.90
C ILE A 137 43.81 -1.65 22.01
N GLU A 138 43.40 -1.70 23.28
CA GLU A 138 44.31 -1.62 24.41
C GLU A 138 45.28 -2.80 24.43
N VAL A 139 44.77 -4.02 24.21
CA VAL A 139 45.58 -5.24 24.11
C VAL A 139 46.54 -5.17 22.92
N ARG A 140 46.07 -4.74 21.74
CA ARG A 140 46.91 -4.57 20.55
C ARG A 140 48.05 -3.59 20.81
N LYS A 141 47.75 -2.43 21.41
CA LYS A 141 48.77 -1.43 21.77
C LYS A 141 49.81 -2.02 22.71
N HIS A 142 49.36 -2.70 23.77
CA HIS A 142 50.24 -3.33 24.74
C HIS A 142 51.18 -4.37 24.10
N LEU A 143 50.63 -5.28 23.31
CA LEU A 143 51.40 -6.32 22.62
C LEU A 143 52.35 -5.72 21.57
N HIS A 144 51.89 -4.71 20.83
CA HIS A 144 52.71 -4.02 19.84
C HIS A 144 53.94 -3.37 20.51
N ASN A 145 53.75 -2.69 21.64
CA ASN A 145 54.85 -2.09 22.39
C ASN A 145 55.85 -3.13 22.88
N GLN A 146 55.38 -4.25 23.45
CA GLN A 146 56.27 -5.35 23.87
C GLN A 146 57.08 -5.89 22.69
N LEU A 147 56.46 -6.07 21.52
CA LEU A 147 57.16 -6.54 20.32
C LEU A 147 58.23 -5.54 19.85
N ILE A 148 57.96 -4.24 19.92
CA ILE A 148 58.95 -3.21 19.59
C ILE A 148 60.10 -3.22 20.59
N GLU A 149 59.82 -3.31 21.89
CA GLU A 149 60.84 -3.38 22.94
C GLU A 149 61.74 -4.62 22.79
N LEU A 150 61.14 -5.78 22.49
CA LEU A 150 61.87 -7.03 22.25
C LEU A 150 62.73 -6.99 20.98
N ARG A 151 62.28 -6.28 19.93
CA ARG A 151 63.07 -6.04 18.72
C ARG A 151 64.15 -4.97 18.91
N GLY A 152 64.09 -4.20 19.99
CA GLY A 152 64.98 -3.08 20.27
C GLY A 152 64.40 -1.73 19.86
N ASN A 153 64.48 -0.77 20.79
CA ASN A 153 64.02 0.61 20.59
C ASN A 153 64.89 1.40 19.59
N ILE A 154 66.13 0.96 19.36
CA ILE A 154 67.04 1.51 18.37
C ILE A 154 67.35 0.39 17.38
N ARG A 155 67.08 0.66 16.10
CA ARG A 155 67.33 -0.28 15.00
C ARG A 155 68.17 0.40 13.93
N VAL A 156 69.15 -0.33 13.42
CA VAL A 156 70.08 0.11 12.39
C VAL A 156 69.92 -0.78 11.18
N PHE A 157 69.39 -0.19 10.10
CA PHE A 157 69.28 -0.85 8.81
C PHE A 157 70.35 -0.33 7.85
N CYS A 158 70.95 -1.24 7.09
CA CYS A 158 71.85 -0.91 6.00
C CYS A 158 71.12 -1.12 4.68
N ARG A 159 71.08 -0.12 3.81
CA ARG A 159 70.53 -0.26 2.46
C ARG A 159 71.62 -0.02 1.43
N VAL A 160 71.86 -1.02 0.60
CA VAL A 160 72.78 -0.93 -0.53
C VAL A 160 72.00 -0.56 -1.77
N ARG A 161 72.30 0.60 -2.35
CA ARG A 161 71.72 1.05 -3.61
C ARG A 161 72.26 0.22 -4.78
N PRO A 162 71.43 -0.10 -5.80
CA PRO A 162 71.90 -0.74 -7.03
C PRO A 162 72.85 0.19 -7.80
N VAL A 163 73.81 -0.41 -8.51
CA VAL A 163 74.73 0.31 -9.40
C VAL A 163 73.94 0.84 -10.60
N ILE A 164 74.07 2.13 -10.89
CA ILE A 164 73.46 2.76 -12.08
C ILE A 164 74.53 3.17 -13.09
N LYS A 165 74.11 3.47 -14.32
CA LYS A 165 75.00 3.87 -15.42
C LYS A 165 75.82 5.12 -15.11
N GLU A 166 75.30 6.02 -14.29
CA GLU A 166 75.98 7.26 -13.85
C GLU A 166 77.18 7.01 -12.91
N ASP A 167 77.30 5.80 -12.33
CA ASP A 167 78.42 5.41 -11.47
C ASP A 167 79.68 5.01 -12.29
N GLY A 168 79.58 5.00 -13.63
CA GLY A 168 80.65 4.69 -14.58
C GLY A 168 80.69 3.23 -15.03
N ASP A 169 81.08 3.00 -16.30
CA ASP A 169 81.07 1.70 -16.99
C ASP A 169 81.92 0.59 -16.33
N ASN A 170 82.78 0.95 -15.38
CA ASN A 170 83.71 0.02 -14.71
C ASN A 170 83.50 -0.04 -13.18
N SER A 171 82.34 0.40 -12.71
CA SER A 171 81.96 0.35 -11.28
C SER A 171 81.74 -1.11 -10.83
N LYS A 172 82.66 -1.63 -10.03
CA LYS A 172 82.57 -2.98 -9.44
C LYS A 172 81.88 -2.91 -8.09
N ASN A 173 80.93 -3.80 -7.85
CA ASN A 173 80.32 -3.95 -6.53
C ASN A 173 81.36 -4.56 -5.56
N VAL A 174 81.71 -3.80 -4.53
CA VAL A 174 82.71 -4.14 -3.50
C VAL A 174 82.06 -4.89 -2.32
N ILE A 175 80.74 -5.08 -2.38
CA ILE A 175 79.90 -5.60 -1.32
C ILE A 175 79.44 -7.01 -1.67
N THR A 176 79.53 -7.91 -0.70
CA THR A 176 78.95 -9.25 -0.75
C THR A 176 77.98 -9.41 0.43
N PHE A 177 76.86 -10.09 0.16
CA PHE A 177 75.83 -10.38 1.14
C PHE A 177 75.99 -11.83 1.60
N ASP A 178 75.61 -12.11 2.84
CA ASP A 178 75.49 -13.49 3.31
C ASP A 178 74.15 -14.08 2.85
N SER A 179 74.16 -15.31 2.33
CA SER A 179 72.94 -15.99 1.87
C SER A 179 72.08 -16.46 3.03
N ASP A 180 72.72 -16.76 4.17
CA ASP A 180 72.07 -17.36 5.34
C ASP A 180 71.73 -16.33 6.43
N ASP A 181 72.36 -15.14 6.40
CA ASP A 181 72.19 -14.11 7.42
C ASP A 181 72.03 -12.70 6.81
N SER A 182 70.78 -12.22 6.77
CA SER A 182 70.43 -10.87 6.30
C SER A 182 70.93 -9.74 7.21
N SER A 183 71.56 -10.04 8.34
CA SER A 183 72.12 -9.05 9.28
C SER A 183 73.58 -8.68 8.96
N ILE A 184 74.25 -9.42 8.07
CA ILE A 184 75.69 -9.30 7.81
C ILE A 184 75.97 -8.76 6.40
N ILE A 185 76.88 -7.79 6.33
CA ILE A 185 77.42 -7.24 5.08
C ILE A 185 78.95 -7.32 5.07
N LYS A 186 79.52 -7.83 3.97
CA LYS A 186 80.96 -8.01 3.78
C LYS A 186 81.46 -7.05 2.71
N VAL A 187 82.44 -6.22 3.06
CA VAL A 187 83.03 -5.21 2.17
C VAL A 187 84.50 -5.56 1.92
N GLU A 188 84.89 -5.72 0.65
CA GLU A 188 86.25 -6.09 0.26
C GLU A 188 86.91 -5.02 -0.61
N HIS A 189 87.69 -4.12 0.00
CA HIS A 189 88.39 -3.07 -0.74
C HIS A 189 89.91 -3.22 -0.61
N LYS A 190 90.63 -3.29 -1.73
CA LYS A 190 92.11 -3.35 -1.81
C LYS A 190 92.71 -4.39 -0.84
N LEU A 191 92.23 -5.63 -0.90
CA LEU A 191 92.65 -6.78 -0.07
C LEU A 191 92.26 -6.72 1.42
N VAL A 192 91.56 -5.67 1.86
CA VAL A 192 91.02 -5.58 3.23
C VAL A 192 89.55 -5.99 3.21
N LYS A 193 89.24 -7.08 3.93
CA LYS A 193 87.87 -7.56 4.16
C LYS A 193 87.36 -7.05 5.50
N ARG A 194 86.24 -6.34 5.49
CA ARG A 194 85.53 -5.90 6.71
C ARG A 194 84.13 -6.48 6.75
N LEU A 195 83.73 -6.95 7.92
CA LEU A 195 82.41 -7.50 8.17
C LEU A 195 81.68 -6.55 9.13
N PHE A 196 80.48 -6.17 8.75
CA PHE A 196 79.60 -5.34 9.57
C PHE A 196 78.33 -6.11 9.86
N LYS A 197 77.91 -6.10 11.13
CA LYS A 197 76.64 -6.67 11.58
C LYS A 197 75.70 -5.54 11.95
N MET A 198 74.49 -5.57 11.41
CA MET A 198 73.41 -4.60 11.60
C MET A 198 72.12 -5.36 11.93
N ASP A 199 71.01 -4.68 12.18
CA ASP A 199 69.73 -5.38 12.42
C ASP A 199 69.18 -6.01 11.14
N LYS A 200 69.36 -5.33 10.00
CA LYS A 200 68.99 -5.84 8.67
C LYS A 200 69.79 -5.14 7.57
N VAL A 201 70.10 -5.90 6.52
CA VAL A 201 70.79 -5.42 5.32
C VAL A 201 69.90 -5.64 4.10
N PHE A 202 69.58 -4.56 3.39
CA PHE A 202 68.83 -4.56 2.13
C PHE A 202 69.79 -4.45 0.95
N ASN A 203 69.59 -5.30 -0.05
CA ASN A 203 70.42 -5.32 -1.25
C ASN A 203 69.85 -4.38 -2.33
N GLY A 204 70.57 -4.22 -3.43
CA GLY A 204 70.17 -3.33 -4.53
C GLY A 204 68.88 -3.75 -5.25
N SER A 205 68.42 -4.99 -5.07
CA SER A 205 67.16 -5.49 -5.62
C SER A 205 65.97 -5.32 -4.67
N THR A 206 66.19 -4.97 -3.40
CA THR A 206 65.11 -4.77 -2.43
C THR A 206 64.27 -3.55 -2.81
N SER A 207 62.96 -3.75 -2.89
CA SER A 207 61.99 -2.72 -3.24
C SER A 207 61.73 -1.74 -2.07
N GLN A 208 61.18 -0.56 -2.38
CA GLN A 208 60.71 0.37 -1.34
C GLN A 208 59.66 -0.27 -0.42
N ALA A 209 58.71 -1.03 -0.98
CA ALA A 209 57.64 -1.65 -0.21
C ALA A 209 58.17 -2.67 0.82
N GLU A 210 59.18 -3.46 0.44
CA GLU A 210 59.83 -4.39 1.36
C GLU A 210 60.55 -3.66 2.51
N ILE A 211 61.25 -2.56 2.20
CA ILE A 211 61.89 -1.72 3.24
C ILE A 211 60.84 -1.09 4.15
N PHE A 212 59.71 -0.62 3.59
CA PHE A 212 58.61 -0.08 4.37
C PHE A 212 58.04 -1.10 5.34
N SER A 213 57.85 -2.35 4.91
CA SER A 213 57.26 -3.41 5.74
C SER A 213 58.05 -3.63 7.06
N ASP A 214 59.38 -3.47 7.05
CA ASP A 214 60.20 -3.55 8.27
C ASP A 214 60.05 -2.34 9.20
N VAL A 215 59.68 -1.18 8.64
CA VAL A 215 59.52 0.11 9.31
C VAL A 215 58.05 0.38 9.69
N GLU A 216 57.09 -0.30 9.07
CA GLU A 216 55.63 -0.15 9.26
C GLU A 216 55.23 -0.25 10.73
N SER A 217 55.89 -1.16 11.46
CA SER A 217 55.72 -1.31 12.91
C SER A 217 55.99 0.00 13.67
N LEU A 218 56.99 0.79 13.29
CA LEU A 218 57.28 2.09 13.91
C LEU A 218 56.21 3.14 13.59
N VAL A 219 55.66 3.11 12.36
CA VAL A 219 54.55 4.01 11.98
C VAL A 219 53.33 3.72 12.84
N THR A 220 53.04 2.45 13.09
CA THR A 220 51.97 2.02 14.00
C THR A 220 52.20 2.54 15.42
N SER A 221 53.44 2.47 15.93
CA SER A 221 53.79 3.04 17.24
C SER A 221 53.54 4.56 17.30
N CYS A 222 53.84 5.29 16.21
CA CYS A 222 53.56 6.72 16.11
C CYS A 222 52.05 7.02 16.21
N LEU A 223 51.21 6.26 15.50
CA LEU A 223 49.75 6.36 15.58
C LEU A 223 49.21 6.00 16.98
N ASP A 224 49.93 5.13 17.70
CA ASP A 224 49.59 4.74 19.07
C ASP A 224 50.00 5.78 20.13
N GLY A 225 50.73 6.83 19.73
CA GLY A 225 51.11 7.98 20.58
C GLY A 225 52.58 8.01 20.98
N TYR A 226 53.44 7.18 20.38
CA TYR A 226 54.87 7.15 20.67
C TYR A 226 55.66 8.07 19.76
N ASN A 227 56.70 8.71 20.30
CA ASN A 227 57.63 9.49 19.50
C ASN A 227 58.57 8.55 18.75
N VAL A 228 58.52 8.60 17.42
CA VAL A 228 59.36 7.81 16.54
C VAL A 228 60.22 8.74 15.70
N CYS A 229 61.48 8.38 15.51
CA CYS A 229 62.39 9.11 14.65
C CYS A 229 63.11 8.15 13.70
N ILE A 230 63.11 8.48 12.41
CA ILE A 230 63.79 7.72 11.36
C ILE A 230 64.83 8.63 10.74
N PHE A 231 66.08 8.19 10.75
CA PHE A 231 67.20 8.90 10.16
C PHE A 231 67.75 8.13 8.96
N ALA A 232 68.02 8.84 7.88
CA ALA A 232 68.78 8.31 6.74
C ALA A 232 70.20 8.89 6.78
N TYR A 233 71.21 8.03 6.90
CA TYR A 233 72.62 8.43 6.95
C TYR A 233 73.41 7.86 5.77
N GLY A 234 74.37 8.63 5.26
CA GLY A 234 75.24 8.24 4.14
C GLY A 234 75.77 9.42 3.35
N GLN A 235 76.74 9.17 2.47
CA GLN A 235 77.33 10.20 1.59
C GLN A 235 76.32 10.74 0.55
N THR A 236 76.65 11.85 -0.12
CA THR A 236 75.86 12.34 -1.27
C THR A 236 75.83 11.27 -2.37
N GLY A 237 74.64 11.06 -2.96
CA GLY A 237 74.41 10.00 -3.95
C GLY A 237 74.13 8.59 -3.39
N SER A 238 74.17 8.39 -2.07
CA SER A 238 73.95 7.07 -1.45
C SER A 238 72.47 6.60 -1.41
N GLY A 239 71.53 7.41 -1.89
CA GLY A 239 70.09 7.07 -1.92
C GLY A 239 69.28 7.48 -0.68
N LYS A 240 69.75 8.40 0.16
CA LYS A 240 69.00 8.92 1.33
C LYS A 240 67.62 9.47 0.94
N THR A 241 67.59 10.43 0.01
CA THR A 241 66.36 11.07 -0.49
C THR A 241 65.41 10.04 -1.11
N TYR A 242 65.94 9.14 -1.95
CA TYR A 242 65.18 8.03 -2.55
C TYR A 242 64.55 7.10 -1.51
N THR A 243 65.23 6.89 -0.38
CA THR A 243 64.72 6.03 0.70
C THR A 243 63.60 6.69 1.49
N MET A 244 63.64 8.02 1.66
CA MET A 244 62.71 8.76 2.53
C MET A 244 61.49 9.35 1.81
N GLU A 245 61.62 9.76 0.55
CA GLU A 245 60.55 10.49 -0.16
C GLU A 245 59.56 9.58 -0.92
N VAL A 246 59.93 8.33 -1.17
CA VAL A 246 59.18 7.45 -2.08
C VAL A 246 58.44 6.36 -1.29
N PHE A 247 57.22 6.68 -0.86
CA PHE A 247 56.17 5.74 -0.51
C PHE A 247 54.85 6.16 -1.15
#